data_AF-A0A9Q2EJK9-F1
#
_entry.id   AF-A0A9Q2EJK9-F1
#
_cell.length_a   1.000
_cell.length_b   1.000
_cell.length_c   1.000
_cell.angle_alpha   90.00
_cell.angle_beta   90.00
_cell.angle_gamma   90.00
#
_symmetry.space_group_name_H-M   'P 1'
#
loop_
_entity.id
_entity.type
_entity.pdbx_description
1 polymer ?
#
loop_
_entity_poly.entity_id
_entity_poly.type
_entity_poly.pdbx_seq_one_letter_code
_entity_poly.pdbx_strand_id
1 'polypeptide(L)'
;MRSVKVYEEAWPLHTPFVISRGSRSEASVVVVEIEEGGFKGVGECTPYPRYGESLASVMAHIMTLVPDLQTGLTREALQHRLPAGAARNAIDSALWSLEAAKQQQPLTTLLGVVLPESVATAQTVVIGEPEQMAASAKALYDAGARLLKVKLDDRLISERMVAIRAAVPSATLIVDANESWHPEGLAARCQLLADLGVAMLEQPLPAKDDAALKNFIHPLPVCADESCHTRASLSELQGRYEMINIKLDKTGGLTEALALAAEARAQGFSLMLGCMLCTSRAIGAALPLVNQVRFADLDGPTWLAVDVSPALHFTSGVLHL
;
A
#
# COMPACT_ATOMS: atom_id res chain seq x y z
N MET A 1 4.06 6.29 33.31
CA MET A 1 2.77 6.54 32.64
C MET A 1 3.07 7.16 31.30
N ARG A 2 2.42 6.71 30.23
CA ARG A 2 2.69 7.24 28.88
C ARG A 2 1.94 8.55 28.66
N SER A 3 2.51 9.46 27.88
CA SER A 3 1.76 10.58 27.29
C SER A 3 1.32 10.17 25.87
N VAL A 4 0.13 10.59 25.44
CA VAL A 4 -0.42 10.25 24.12
C VAL A 4 -0.95 11.51 23.46
N LYS A 5 -0.54 11.78 22.22
CA LYS A 5 -1.08 12.85 21.37
C LYS A 5 -1.65 12.25 20.10
N VAL A 6 -2.79 12.77 19.67
CA VAL A 6 -3.48 12.36 18.44
C VAL A 6 -3.83 13.63 17.68
N TYR A 7 -3.44 13.71 16.42
CA TYR A 7 -3.72 14.87 15.58
C TYR A 7 -3.82 14.47 14.10
N GLU A 8 -4.52 15.29 13.33
CA GLU A 8 -4.62 15.16 11.88
C GLU A 8 -3.62 16.08 11.19
N GLU A 9 -3.19 15.69 10.00
CA GLU A 9 -2.42 16.54 9.10
C GLU A 9 -2.94 16.38 7.67
N ALA A 10 -2.96 17.47 6.91
CA ALA A 10 -3.31 17.46 5.49
C ALA A 10 -2.10 17.88 4.66
N TRP A 11 -1.61 16.97 3.83
CA TRP A 11 -0.41 17.17 3.03
C TRP A 11 -0.78 17.45 1.57
N PRO A 12 -0.42 18.60 0.99
CA PRO A 12 -0.75 18.92 -0.40
C PRO A 12 -0.01 17.99 -1.36
N LEU A 13 -0.66 17.60 -2.47
CA LEU A 13 -0.01 16.87 -3.56
C LEU A 13 0.57 17.83 -4.61
N HIS A 14 1.68 17.45 -5.26
CA HIS A 14 2.26 18.28 -6.31
C HIS A 14 1.45 18.20 -7.63
N THR A 15 0.72 17.11 -7.86
CA THR A 15 -0.27 16.96 -8.92
C THR A 15 -1.48 16.13 -8.44
N PRO A 16 -2.67 16.28 -9.04
CA PRO A 16 -3.83 15.45 -8.67
C PRO A 16 -3.58 13.95 -8.90
N PHE A 17 -3.84 13.13 -7.89
CA PHE A 17 -3.75 11.67 -7.99
C PHE A 17 -5.09 11.09 -8.45
N VAL A 18 -5.13 10.47 -9.63
CA VAL A 18 -6.36 10.01 -10.28
C VAL A 18 -6.40 8.48 -10.39
N ILE A 19 -7.47 7.90 -9.85
CA ILE A 19 -7.81 6.46 -9.98
C ILE A 19 -9.23 6.31 -10.52
N SER A 20 -9.65 5.07 -10.82
CA SER A 20 -10.99 4.78 -11.36
C SER A 20 -12.15 5.34 -10.51
N ARG A 21 -11.95 5.46 -9.19
CA ARG A 21 -12.97 5.93 -8.23
C ARG A 21 -12.97 7.43 -7.96
N GLY A 22 -12.00 8.19 -8.47
CA GLY A 22 -11.94 9.64 -8.27
C GLY A 22 -10.53 10.22 -8.25
N SER A 23 -10.45 11.51 -7.90
CA SER A 23 -9.22 12.30 -7.84
C SER A 23 -9.00 12.89 -6.45
N ARG A 24 -7.73 13.02 -6.03
CA ARG A 24 -7.32 13.67 -4.77
C ARG A 24 -6.27 14.75 -5.03
N SER A 25 -6.35 15.85 -4.28
CA SER A 25 -5.37 16.95 -4.30
C SER A 25 -4.56 17.07 -3.01
N GLU A 26 -4.93 16.32 -1.96
CA GLU A 26 -4.22 16.25 -0.69
C GLU A 26 -4.28 14.83 -0.10
N ALA A 27 -3.32 14.53 0.77
CA ALA A 27 -3.28 13.34 1.61
C ALA A 27 -3.57 13.73 3.06
N SER A 28 -4.76 13.39 3.54
CA SER A 28 -5.14 13.59 4.95
C SER A 28 -4.79 12.35 5.78
N VAL A 29 -3.95 12.53 6.79
CA VAL A 29 -3.42 11.46 7.66
C VAL A 29 -3.76 11.72 9.13
N VAL A 30 -3.76 10.67 9.94
CA VAL A 30 -3.85 10.77 11.41
C VAL A 30 -2.57 10.23 12.02
N VAL A 31 -2.02 11.00 12.95
CA VAL A 31 -0.76 10.70 13.63
C VAL A 31 -1.02 10.44 15.11
N VAL A 32 -0.36 9.41 15.64
CA VAL A 32 -0.33 9.08 17.06
C VAL A 32 1.10 9.17 17.56
N GLU A 33 1.31 9.98 18.60
CA GLU A 33 2.57 10.05 19.32
C GLU A 33 2.40 9.46 20.72
N ILE A 34 3.32 8.59 21.12
CA ILE A 34 3.35 8.00 22.46
C ILE A 34 4.71 8.28 23.08
N GLU A 35 4.74 8.87 24.26
CA GLU A 35 5.98 9.14 25.00
C GLU A 35 6.02 8.35 26.31
N GLU A 36 7.13 7.68 26.58
CA GLU A 36 7.34 6.92 27.81
C GLU A 36 8.81 7.02 28.25
N GLY A 37 9.05 7.58 29.43
CA GLY A 37 10.40 7.64 30.01
C GLY A 37 11.40 8.43 29.15
N GLY A 38 10.95 9.49 28.46
CA GLY A 38 11.78 10.31 27.57
C GLY A 38 11.96 9.75 26.16
N PHE A 39 11.43 8.56 25.86
CA PHE A 39 11.42 8.00 24.51
C PHE A 39 10.08 8.29 23.84
N LYS A 40 10.11 8.60 22.54
CA LYS A 40 8.94 8.93 21.73
C LYS A 40 8.79 7.92 20.59
N GLY A 41 7.60 7.35 20.45
CA GLY A 41 7.18 6.59 19.29
C GLY A 41 6.14 7.37 18.49
N VAL A 42 6.21 7.27 17.16
CA VAL A 42 5.27 7.94 16.25
C VAL A 42 4.73 6.93 15.25
N GLY A 43 3.42 6.94 15.04
CA GLY A 43 2.74 6.14 14.02
C GLY A 43 1.80 7.01 13.20
N GLU A 44 1.68 6.68 11.92
CA GLU A 44 0.81 7.36 10.96
C GLU A 44 -0.16 6.35 10.35
N CYS A 45 -1.37 6.80 10.04
CA CYS A 45 -2.31 6.06 9.20
C CYS A 45 -3.04 7.01 8.24
N THR A 46 -3.57 6.43 7.16
CA THR A 46 -4.39 7.14 6.18
C THR A 46 -5.80 6.57 6.17
N PRO A 47 -6.80 7.28 6.73
CA PRO A 47 -8.19 6.83 6.70
C PRO A 47 -8.69 6.59 5.26
N TYR A 48 -9.38 5.47 5.04
CA TYR A 48 -9.82 5.08 3.71
C TYR A 48 -11.36 5.03 3.57
N PRO A 49 -12.00 6.01 2.89
CA PRO A 49 -13.46 6.08 2.74
C PRO A 49 -14.10 4.84 2.10
N ARG A 50 -13.39 4.16 1.19
CA ARG A 50 -13.84 2.90 0.56
C ARG A 50 -14.04 1.77 1.59
N TYR A 51 -13.44 1.87 2.77
CA TYR A 51 -13.61 0.94 3.90
C TYR A 51 -14.47 1.53 5.03
N GLY A 52 -15.17 2.64 4.78
CA GLY A 52 -16.05 3.29 5.75
C GLY A 52 -15.30 4.15 6.78
N GLU A 53 -14.06 4.52 6.51
CA GLU A 53 -13.25 5.34 7.41
C GLU A 53 -13.22 6.81 7.00
N SER A 54 -13.22 7.69 8.00
CA SER A 54 -12.97 9.13 7.91
C SER A 54 -11.98 9.55 9.00
N LEU A 55 -11.36 10.73 8.85
CA LEU A 55 -10.50 11.34 9.88
C LEU A 55 -11.19 11.32 11.26
N ALA A 56 -12.42 11.83 11.33
CA ALA A 56 -13.21 11.88 12.55
C ALA A 56 -13.46 10.49 13.16
N SER A 57 -13.82 9.49 12.34
CA SER A 57 -14.05 8.12 12.84
C SER A 57 -12.78 7.47 13.38
N VAL A 58 -11.65 7.68 12.69
CA VAL A 58 -10.35 7.09 13.05
C VAL A 58 -9.82 7.72 14.32
N MET A 59 -9.86 9.06 14.43
CA MET A 59 -9.52 9.77 15.66
C MET A 59 -10.40 9.32 16.82
N ALA A 60 -11.72 9.22 16.62
CA ALA A 60 -12.64 8.76 17.66
C ALA A 60 -12.27 7.36 18.18
N HIS A 61 -11.99 6.39 17.28
CA HIS A 61 -11.53 5.06 17.68
C HIS A 61 -10.21 5.10 18.47
N ILE A 62 -9.22 5.89 18.04
CA ILE A 62 -7.95 6.04 18.75
C ILE A 62 -8.19 6.62 20.15
N MET A 63 -9.03 7.66 20.27
CA MET A 63 -9.33 8.31 21.54
C MET A 63 -9.95 7.35 22.57
N THR A 64 -10.70 6.33 22.13
CA THR A 64 -11.24 5.31 23.06
C THR A 64 -10.16 4.49 23.77
N LEU A 65 -8.97 4.36 23.18
CA LEU A 65 -7.85 3.60 23.74
C LEU A 65 -6.79 4.46 24.44
N VAL A 66 -6.92 5.79 24.44
CA VAL A 66 -5.95 6.66 25.11
C VAL A 66 -5.73 6.29 26.60
N PRO A 67 -6.77 6.04 27.41
CA PRO A 67 -6.56 5.63 28.81
C PRO A 67 -5.75 4.33 28.96
N ASP A 68 -5.98 3.36 28.08
CA ASP A 68 -5.26 2.08 28.10
C ASP A 68 -3.81 2.24 27.60
N LEU A 69 -3.60 3.10 26.60
CA LEU A 69 -2.27 3.46 26.13
C LEU A 69 -1.45 4.15 27.23
N GLN A 70 -2.06 5.06 27.99
CA GLN A 70 -1.42 5.75 29.12
C GLN A 70 -0.99 4.78 30.23
N THR A 71 -1.75 3.69 30.41
CA THR A 71 -1.51 2.66 31.43
C THR A 71 -0.70 1.46 30.95
N GLY A 72 -0.32 1.40 29.67
CA GLY A 72 0.68 0.46 29.18
C GLY A 72 0.21 -0.58 28.16
N LEU A 73 -0.91 -0.37 27.46
CA LEU A 73 -1.40 -1.27 26.40
C LEU A 73 -0.26 -1.71 25.45
N THR A 74 -0.16 -3.02 25.19
CA THR A 74 0.87 -3.63 24.33
C THR A 74 0.35 -3.84 22.90
N ARG A 75 1.27 -4.13 21.97
CA ARG A 75 0.95 -4.43 20.56
C ARG A 75 0.08 -5.68 20.42
N GLU A 76 0.32 -6.69 21.25
CA GLU A 76 -0.45 -7.94 21.29
C GLU A 76 -1.87 -7.70 21.80
N ALA A 77 -2.00 -6.95 22.90
CA ALA A 77 -3.32 -6.61 23.45
C ALA A 77 -4.12 -5.73 22.47
N LEU A 78 -3.47 -4.78 21.78
CA LEU A 78 -4.09 -3.92 20.78
C LEU A 78 -4.84 -4.69 19.70
N GLN A 79 -4.32 -5.85 19.27
CA GLN A 79 -4.96 -6.68 18.23
C GLN A 79 -6.38 -7.13 18.60
N HIS A 80 -6.70 -7.19 19.89
CA HIS A 80 -7.99 -7.58 20.43
C HIS A 80 -8.86 -6.40 20.87
N ARG A 81 -8.31 -5.17 20.87
CA ARG A 81 -9.01 -3.96 21.32
C ARG A 81 -9.58 -3.13 20.17
N LEU A 82 -8.95 -3.19 19.00
CA LEU A 82 -9.46 -2.59 17.77
C LEU A 82 -9.49 -3.61 16.63
N PRO A 83 -10.48 -3.51 15.73
CA PRO A 83 -10.43 -4.23 14.45
C PRO A 83 -9.27 -3.71 13.59
N ALA A 84 -8.94 -4.45 12.53
CA ALA A 84 -8.02 -3.98 11.50
C ALA A 84 -8.58 -2.73 10.81
N GLY A 85 -7.70 -1.77 10.52
CA GLY A 85 -8.05 -0.46 9.97
C GLY A 85 -7.02 0.60 10.33
N ALA A 86 -7.17 1.80 9.76
CA ALA A 86 -6.24 2.92 9.92
C ALA A 86 -6.00 3.27 11.41
N ALA A 87 -7.06 3.29 12.23
CA ALA A 87 -6.94 3.57 13.67
C ALA A 87 -5.98 2.63 14.41
N ARG A 88 -6.07 1.33 14.15
CA ARG A 88 -5.16 0.35 14.75
C ARG A 88 -3.76 0.47 14.18
N ASN A 89 -3.63 0.78 12.89
CA ASN A 89 -2.34 1.00 12.24
C ASN A 89 -1.53 2.12 12.91
N ALA A 90 -2.12 3.30 13.14
CA ALA A 90 -1.40 4.40 13.76
C ALA A 90 -0.90 4.04 15.17
N ILE A 91 -1.72 3.36 15.97
CA ILE A 91 -1.33 2.95 17.32
C ILE A 91 -0.25 1.85 17.28
N ASP A 92 -0.44 0.81 16.46
CA ASP A 92 0.51 -0.30 16.33
C ASP A 92 1.89 0.20 15.88
N SER A 93 1.91 1.06 14.87
CA SER A 93 3.13 1.70 14.37
C SER A 93 3.80 2.59 15.42
N ALA A 94 3.02 3.37 16.19
CA ALA A 94 3.55 4.18 17.28
C ALA A 94 4.17 3.33 18.40
N LEU A 95 3.57 2.19 18.73
CA LEU A 95 4.10 1.25 19.73
C LEU A 95 5.38 0.56 19.25
N TRP A 96 5.45 0.14 17.99
CA TRP A 96 6.68 -0.38 17.37
C TRP A 96 7.80 0.66 17.40
N SER A 97 7.49 1.90 17.01
CA SER A 97 8.42 3.03 17.04
C SER A 97 8.92 3.32 18.47
N LEU A 98 8.03 3.30 19.47
CA LEU A 98 8.40 3.53 20.87
C LEU A 98 9.33 2.43 21.39
N GLU A 99 9.05 1.17 21.05
CA GLU A 99 9.88 0.04 21.48
C GLU A 99 11.27 0.09 20.86
N ALA A 100 11.36 0.37 19.56
CA ALA A 100 12.61 0.61 18.85
C ALA A 100 13.42 1.75 19.51
N ALA A 101 12.76 2.88 19.84
CA ALA A 101 13.38 4.00 20.52
C ALA A 101 13.90 3.64 21.93
N LYS A 102 13.12 2.92 22.74
CA LYS A 102 13.52 2.47 24.08
C LYS A 102 14.72 1.51 24.05
N GLN A 103 14.83 0.70 23.00
CA GLN A 103 15.97 -0.19 22.78
C GLN A 103 17.13 0.52 22.06
N GLN A 104 16.95 1.77 21.63
CA GLN A 104 17.92 2.56 20.88
C GLN A 104 18.40 1.83 19.61
N GLN A 105 17.48 1.16 18.93
CA GLN A 105 17.75 0.40 17.72
C GLN A 105 16.73 0.76 16.63
N PRO A 106 17.12 0.72 15.35
CA PRO A 106 16.15 0.79 14.25
C PRO A 106 15.12 -0.35 14.35
N LEU A 107 13.89 -0.09 13.92
CA LEU A 107 12.80 -1.09 13.89
C LEU A 107 13.20 -2.37 13.16
N THR A 108 13.97 -2.25 12.08
CA THR A 108 14.46 -3.39 11.30
C THR A 108 15.46 -4.25 12.08
N THR A 109 16.32 -3.64 12.89
CA THR A 109 17.23 -4.37 13.79
C THR A 109 16.47 -5.12 14.87
N LEU A 110 15.46 -4.47 15.48
CA LEU A 110 14.56 -5.10 16.46
C LEU A 110 13.87 -6.34 15.88
N LEU A 111 13.51 -6.30 14.59
CA LEU A 111 12.87 -7.40 13.87
C LEU A 111 13.85 -8.39 13.23
N GLY A 112 15.17 -8.19 13.37
CA GLY A 112 16.19 -9.03 12.73
C GLY A 112 16.18 -8.97 11.20
N VAL A 113 15.68 -7.88 10.61
CA VAL A 113 15.60 -7.66 9.17
C VAL A 113 16.76 -6.79 8.70
N VAL A 114 17.53 -7.28 7.74
CA VAL A 114 18.57 -6.50 7.04
C VAL A 114 17.96 -5.94 5.76
N LEU A 115 17.81 -4.62 5.68
CA LEU A 115 17.30 -3.96 4.47
C LEU A 115 18.37 -3.91 3.37
N PRO A 116 17.96 -3.92 2.08
CA PRO A 116 18.88 -3.61 0.98
C PRO A 116 19.25 -2.12 1.01
N GLU A 117 20.33 -1.73 0.31
CA GLU A 117 20.71 -0.32 0.14
C GLU A 117 19.65 0.49 -0.61
N SER A 118 18.88 -0.17 -1.49
CA SER A 118 17.78 0.46 -2.20
C SER A 118 16.67 -0.52 -2.53
N VAL A 119 15.47 0.02 -2.73
CA VAL A 119 14.25 -0.71 -3.09
C VAL A 119 13.68 -0.12 -4.36
N ALA A 120 13.47 -0.95 -5.37
CA ALA A 120 12.69 -0.54 -6.53
C ALA A 120 11.23 -0.34 -6.12
N THR A 121 10.71 0.87 -6.29
CA THR A 121 9.30 1.19 -6.05
C THR A 121 8.58 1.33 -7.37
N ALA A 122 7.34 0.89 -7.44
CA ALA A 122 6.47 1.21 -8.55
C ALA A 122 6.32 2.73 -8.67
N GLN A 123 6.29 3.24 -9.89
CA GLN A 123 5.89 4.61 -10.19
C GLN A 123 4.53 4.59 -10.87
N THR A 124 3.59 5.33 -10.30
CA THR A 124 2.21 5.30 -10.77
C THR A 124 2.03 6.14 -12.05
N VAL A 125 1.52 5.51 -13.11
CA VAL A 125 1.01 6.16 -14.32
C VAL A 125 -0.51 6.30 -14.15
N VAL A 126 -0.97 7.53 -13.92
CA VAL A 126 -2.40 7.81 -13.70
C VAL A 126 -3.24 7.67 -14.99
N ILE A 127 -4.54 7.52 -14.82
CA ILE A 127 -5.50 7.40 -15.94
C ILE A 127 -5.50 8.68 -16.78
N GLY A 128 -5.41 8.54 -18.09
CA GLY A 128 -5.50 9.61 -19.08
C GLY A 128 -5.80 9.09 -20.48
N GLU A 129 -5.63 9.91 -21.51
CA GLU A 129 -5.69 9.44 -22.90
C GLU A 129 -4.44 8.57 -23.23
N PRO A 130 -4.52 7.63 -24.20
CA PRO A 130 -3.41 6.73 -24.53
C PRO A 130 -2.06 7.42 -24.72
N GLU A 131 -2.02 8.53 -25.45
CA GLU A 131 -0.79 9.29 -25.72
C GLU A 131 -0.24 9.95 -24.46
N GLN A 132 -1.12 10.44 -23.58
CA GLN A 132 -0.72 11.08 -22.32
C GLN A 132 -0.10 10.06 -21.37
N MET A 133 -0.73 8.88 -21.25
CA MET A 133 -0.22 7.80 -20.41
C MET A 133 1.10 7.25 -20.94
N ALA A 134 1.23 7.09 -22.26
CA ALA A 134 2.49 6.68 -22.89
C ALA A 134 3.61 7.70 -22.68
N ALA A 135 3.33 8.99 -22.82
CA ALA A 135 4.29 10.06 -22.55
C ALA A 135 4.71 10.11 -21.08
N SER A 136 3.76 9.96 -20.14
CA SER A 136 4.03 9.88 -18.70
C SER A 136 4.89 8.67 -18.36
N ALA A 137 4.54 7.48 -18.86
CA ALA A 137 5.31 6.26 -18.67
C ALA A 137 6.75 6.42 -19.19
N LYS A 138 6.91 7.00 -20.38
CA LYS A 138 8.23 7.29 -20.96
C LYS A 138 9.03 8.25 -20.09
N ALA A 139 8.43 9.35 -19.63
CA ALA A 139 9.11 10.32 -18.78
C ALA A 139 9.61 9.69 -17.47
N LEU A 140 8.78 8.88 -16.81
CA LEU A 140 9.16 8.15 -15.60
C LEU A 140 10.30 7.16 -15.86
N TYR A 141 10.21 6.41 -16.96
CA TYR A 141 11.23 5.44 -17.36
C TYR A 141 12.57 6.11 -17.68
N ASP A 142 12.56 7.19 -18.46
CA ASP A 142 13.75 7.98 -18.79
C ASP A 142 14.38 8.59 -17.53
N ALA A 143 13.56 8.95 -16.52
CA ALA A 143 14.01 9.43 -15.21
C ALA A 143 14.57 8.34 -14.29
N GLY A 144 14.50 7.05 -14.66
CA GLY A 144 15.12 5.95 -13.93
C GLY A 144 14.16 4.87 -13.45
N ALA A 145 12.85 5.10 -13.50
CA ALA A 145 11.88 4.10 -13.06
C ALA A 145 11.94 2.85 -13.93
N ARG A 146 11.90 1.67 -13.30
CA ARG A 146 11.92 0.37 -14.00
C ARG A 146 10.66 -0.45 -13.76
N LEU A 147 9.94 -0.16 -12.68
CA LEU A 147 8.63 -0.70 -12.35
C LEU A 147 7.59 0.41 -12.47
N LEU A 148 6.64 0.27 -13.38
CA LEU A 148 5.55 1.22 -13.57
C LEU A 148 4.22 0.55 -13.23
N LYS A 149 3.42 1.24 -12.42
CA LYS A 149 2.05 0.82 -12.07
C LYS A 149 1.05 1.63 -12.87
N VAL A 150 0.42 1.00 -13.85
CA VAL A 150 -0.54 1.65 -14.74
C VAL A 150 -1.93 1.57 -14.15
N LYS A 151 -2.53 2.72 -13.85
CA LYS A 151 -3.94 2.82 -13.43
C LYS A 151 -4.84 2.76 -14.65
N LEU A 152 -5.87 1.91 -14.62
CA LEU A 152 -6.87 1.81 -15.68
C LEU A 152 -8.30 1.87 -15.12
N ASP A 153 -9.20 2.41 -15.93
CA ASP A 153 -10.65 2.22 -15.81
C ASP A 153 -11.11 1.14 -16.82
N ASP A 154 -12.42 1.06 -17.09
CA ASP A 154 -13.02 0.11 -18.03
C ASP A 154 -12.97 0.54 -19.51
N ARG A 155 -12.24 1.62 -19.84
CA ARG A 155 -12.18 2.23 -21.18
C ARG A 155 -10.79 2.16 -21.79
N LEU A 156 -10.74 2.11 -23.12
CA LEU A 156 -9.51 2.20 -23.93
C LEU A 156 -8.38 1.29 -23.44
N ILE A 157 -8.71 0.13 -22.83
CA ILE A 157 -7.74 -0.75 -22.16
C ILE A 157 -6.65 -1.17 -23.16
N SER A 158 -7.06 -1.54 -24.37
CA SER A 158 -6.14 -1.98 -25.42
C SER A 158 -5.28 -0.84 -25.93
N GLU A 159 -5.88 0.29 -26.30
CA GLU A 159 -5.18 1.45 -26.83
C GLU A 159 -4.16 1.99 -25.83
N ARG A 160 -4.55 2.15 -24.56
CA ARG A 160 -3.66 2.63 -23.49
C ARG A 160 -2.49 1.68 -23.27
N MET A 161 -2.76 0.38 -23.10
CA MET A 161 -1.70 -0.58 -22.80
C MET A 161 -0.73 -0.81 -23.96
N VAL A 162 -1.22 -0.82 -25.20
CA VAL A 162 -0.38 -0.90 -26.39
C VAL A 162 0.51 0.34 -26.52
N ALA A 163 -0.05 1.54 -26.34
CA ALA A 163 0.70 2.80 -26.41
C ALA A 163 1.80 2.86 -25.33
N ILE A 164 1.47 2.51 -24.08
CA ILE A 164 2.43 2.47 -22.97
C ILE A 164 3.53 1.44 -23.24
N ARG A 165 3.18 0.20 -23.59
CA ARG A 165 4.18 -0.83 -23.87
C ARG A 165 5.11 -0.43 -25.03
N ALA A 166 4.59 0.19 -26.08
CA ALA A 166 5.41 0.68 -27.19
C ALA A 166 6.38 1.78 -26.76
N ALA A 167 5.96 2.68 -25.85
CA ALA A 167 6.80 3.76 -25.35
C ALA A 167 7.89 3.29 -24.37
N VAL A 168 7.63 2.22 -23.61
CA VAL A 168 8.54 1.65 -22.61
C VAL A 168 8.68 0.12 -22.73
N PRO A 169 9.29 -0.37 -23.83
CA PRO A 169 9.31 -1.80 -24.17
C PRO A 169 9.99 -2.67 -23.10
N SER A 170 10.96 -2.13 -22.36
CA SER A 170 11.73 -2.85 -21.35
C SER A 170 11.27 -2.60 -19.91
N ALA A 171 10.27 -1.74 -19.67
CA ALA A 171 9.77 -1.51 -18.32
C ALA A 171 9.00 -2.73 -17.82
N THR A 172 9.12 -3.01 -16.52
CA THR A 172 8.20 -3.92 -15.84
C THR A 172 6.90 -3.17 -15.61
N LEU A 173 5.81 -3.65 -16.21
CA LEU A 173 4.49 -3.06 -16.06
C LEU A 173 3.64 -3.93 -15.14
N ILE A 174 3.03 -3.32 -14.14
CA ILE A 174 1.91 -3.90 -13.40
C ILE A 174 0.68 -3.01 -13.63
N VAL A 175 -0.50 -3.60 -13.68
CA VAL A 175 -1.74 -2.88 -13.98
C VAL A 175 -2.64 -2.93 -12.77
N ASP A 176 -3.27 -1.82 -12.42
CA ASP A 176 -4.26 -1.73 -11.36
C ASP A 176 -5.56 -1.13 -11.90
N ALA A 177 -6.60 -1.95 -11.92
CA ALA A 177 -7.91 -1.58 -12.42
C ALA A 177 -8.83 -1.02 -11.32
N ASN A 178 -8.41 -1.09 -10.05
CA ASN A 178 -9.14 -0.56 -8.90
C ASN A 178 -10.64 -0.88 -8.94
N GLU A 179 -10.98 -2.17 -9.07
CA GLU A 179 -12.35 -2.70 -9.07
C GLU A 179 -13.25 -2.26 -10.24
N SER A 180 -12.69 -1.65 -11.29
CA SER A 180 -13.49 -1.03 -12.35
C SER A 180 -13.93 -1.98 -13.45
N TRP A 181 -13.36 -3.18 -13.57
CA TRP A 181 -13.70 -4.09 -14.65
C TRP A 181 -14.88 -5.01 -14.30
N HIS A 182 -15.39 -5.67 -15.33
CA HIS A 182 -16.51 -6.59 -15.24
C HIS A 182 -16.09 -8.01 -15.63
N PRO A 183 -16.83 -9.04 -15.19
CA PRO A 183 -16.59 -10.43 -15.58
C PRO A 183 -16.59 -10.65 -17.09
N GLU A 184 -17.47 -9.95 -17.81
CA GLU A 184 -17.60 -10.06 -19.26
C GLU A 184 -16.33 -9.56 -19.96
N GLY A 185 -15.71 -10.43 -20.75
CA GLY A 185 -14.46 -10.12 -21.47
C GLY A 185 -13.20 -10.12 -20.60
N LEU A 186 -13.29 -10.44 -19.30
CA LEU A 186 -12.14 -10.40 -18.39
C LEU A 186 -10.98 -11.29 -18.84
N ALA A 187 -11.27 -12.53 -19.26
CA ALA A 187 -10.24 -13.46 -19.73
C ALA A 187 -9.48 -12.92 -20.96
N ALA A 188 -10.19 -12.30 -21.90
CA ALA A 188 -9.58 -11.68 -23.09
C ALA A 188 -8.71 -10.46 -22.72
N ARG A 189 -9.16 -9.63 -21.77
CA ARG A 189 -8.36 -8.52 -21.24
C ARG A 189 -7.10 -9.02 -20.55
N CYS A 190 -7.19 -10.08 -19.73
CA CYS A 190 -6.02 -10.70 -19.11
C CYS A 190 -5.06 -11.25 -20.15
N GLN A 191 -5.56 -11.91 -21.21
CA GLN A 191 -4.74 -12.42 -22.30
C GLN A 191 -3.99 -11.29 -23.01
N LEU A 192 -4.66 -10.17 -23.30
CA LEU A 192 -4.02 -8.99 -23.87
C LEU A 192 -2.88 -8.45 -22.99
N LEU A 193 -3.09 -8.36 -21.67
CA LEU A 193 -2.04 -7.93 -20.75
C LEU A 193 -0.85 -8.91 -20.77
N ALA A 194 -1.12 -10.22 -20.82
CA ALA A 194 -0.08 -11.24 -20.92
C ALA A 194 0.70 -11.15 -22.25
N ASP A 195 0.02 -10.94 -23.38
CA ASP A 195 0.63 -10.77 -24.70
C ASP A 195 1.55 -9.52 -24.74
N LEU A 196 1.20 -8.49 -23.97
CA LEU A 196 2.02 -7.29 -23.78
C LEU A 196 3.10 -7.46 -22.68
N GLY A 197 3.27 -8.65 -22.11
CA GLY A 197 4.27 -8.93 -21.08
C GLY A 197 4.06 -8.14 -19.79
N VAL A 198 2.81 -7.86 -19.42
CA VAL A 198 2.47 -7.27 -18.11
C VAL A 198 2.73 -8.30 -17.02
N ALA A 199 3.38 -7.87 -15.94
CA ALA A 199 3.88 -8.76 -14.91
C ALA A 199 2.81 -9.17 -13.88
N MET A 200 1.77 -8.35 -13.69
CA MET A 200 0.68 -8.59 -12.75
C MET A 200 -0.53 -7.68 -13.04
N LEU A 201 -1.74 -8.17 -12.80
CA LEU A 201 -3.00 -7.42 -12.80
C LEU A 201 -3.58 -7.35 -11.38
N GLU A 202 -3.81 -6.14 -10.85
CA GLU A 202 -4.30 -5.86 -9.50
C GLU A 202 -5.79 -5.50 -9.52
N GLN A 203 -6.53 -6.18 -8.64
CA GLN A 203 -7.95 -6.00 -8.35
C GLN A 203 -8.81 -5.60 -9.56
N PRO A 204 -8.97 -6.50 -10.57
CA PRO A 204 -9.80 -6.20 -11.73
C PRO A 204 -11.28 -6.00 -11.36
N LEU A 205 -11.80 -6.84 -10.46
CA LEU A 205 -13.23 -6.89 -10.13
C LEU A 205 -13.51 -6.30 -8.74
N PRO A 206 -14.74 -5.84 -8.48
CA PRO A 206 -15.19 -5.46 -7.15
C PRO A 206 -14.97 -6.58 -6.13
N ALA A 207 -14.48 -6.25 -4.94
CA ALA A 207 -14.11 -7.23 -3.92
C ALA A 207 -15.29 -8.11 -3.43
N LYS A 208 -16.53 -7.63 -3.61
CA LYS A 208 -17.75 -8.38 -3.27
C LYS A 208 -18.34 -9.16 -4.46
N ASP A 209 -17.72 -9.06 -5.64
CA ASP A 209 -18.19 -9.66 -6.89
C ASP A 209 -17.01 -10.09 -7.79
N ASP A 210 -16.04 -10.78 -7.20
CA ASP A 210 -14.80 -11.23 -7.83
C ASP A 210 -14.78 -12.74 -8.17
N ALA A 211 -15.93 -13.42 -8.01
CA ALA A 211 -16.03 -14.86 -8.19
C ALA A 211 -15.65 -15.35 -9.60
N ALA A 212 -15.85 -14.50 -10.61
CA ALA A 212 -15.54 -14.81 -12.01
C ALA A 212 -14.05 -15.08 -12.27
N LEU A 213 -13.16 -14.67 -11.37
CA LEU A 213 -11.73 -15.02 -11.44
C LEU A 213 -11.51 -16.54 -11.41
N LYS A 214 -12.42 -17.33 -10.83
CA LYS A 214 -12.31 -18.81 -10.84
C LYS A 214 -12.65 -19.45 -12.19
N ASN A 215 -13.21 -18.70 -13.13
CA ASN A 215 -13.84 -19.27 -14.33
C ASN A 215 -12.88 -19.41 -15.52
N PHE A 216 -11.62 -19.00 -15.38
CA PHE A 216 -10.61 -19.11 -16.43
C PHE A 216 -9.21 -19.29 -15.82
N ILE A 217 -8.28 -19.81 -16.62
CA ILE A 217 -6.88 -19.91 -16.21
C ILE A 217 -6.25 -18.53 -16.39
N HIS A 218 -5.62 -17.99 -15.35
CA HIS A 218 -4.97 -16.69 -15.41
C HIS A 218 -3.71 -16.75 -16.29
N PRO A 219 -3.64 -15.97 -17.39
CA PRO A 219 -2.45 -15.93 -18.26
C PRO A 219 -1.32 -15.06 -17.67
N LEU A 220 -1.59 -14.32 -16.61
CA LEU A 220 -0.65 -13.55 -15.79
C LEU A 220 -1.13 -13.55 -14.33
N PRO A 221 -0.26 -13.32 -13.32
CA PRO A 221 -0.67 -13.26 -11.92
C PRO A 221 -1.75 -12.20 -11.66
N VAL A 222 -2.79 -12.56 -10.92
CA VAL A 222 -3.82 -11.63 -10.42
C VAL A 222 -3.60 -11.35 -8.94
N CYS A 223 -3.56 -10.07 -8.56
CA CYS A 223 -3.30 -9.60 -7.21
C CYS A 223 -4.56 -9.06 -6.53
N ALA A 224 -4.82 -9.50 -5.29
CA ALA A 224 -5.88 -8.97 -4.45
C ALA A 224 -5.39 -7.72 -3.69
N ASP A 225 -6.06 -6.58 -3.88
CA ASP A 225 -5.90 -5.38 -3.06
C ASP A 225 -7.12 -5.20 -2.16
N GLU A 226 -8.22 -4.66 -2.67
CA GLU A 226 -9.46 -4.43 -1.91
C GLU A 226 -10.09 -5.74 -1.38
N SER A 227 -9.82 -6.91 -1.99
CA SER A 227 -10.27 -8.21 -1.46
C SER A 227 -9.39 -8.73 -0.30
N CYS A 228 -8.19 -8.18 -0.06
CA CYS A 228 -7.26 -8.65 0.98
C CYS A 228 -7.02 -7.60 2.06
N HIS A 229 -7.45 -7.88 3.29
CA HIS A 229 -7.25 -6.99 4.43
C HIS A 229 -6.34 -7.59 5.51
N THR A 230 -6.63 -8.82 5.94
CA THR A 230 -5.93 -9.52 7.03
C THR A 230 -5.81 -11.01 6.70
N ARG A 231 -5.24 -11.81 7.59
CA ARG A 231 -5.20 -13.28 7.41
C ARG A 231 -6.59 -13.91 7.22
N ALA A 232 -7.62 -13.31 7.81
CA ALA A 232 -9.00 -13.78 7.67
C ALA A 232 -9.50 -13.77 6.21
N SER A 233 -8.92 -12.92 5.35
CA SER A 233 -9.26 -12.86 3.92
C SER A 233 -8.73 -14.07 3.14
N LEU A 234 -7.61 -14.70 3.57
CA LEU A 234 -6.83 -15.62 2.73
C LEU A 234 -7.63 -16.80 2.18
N SER A 235 -8.51 -17.39 3.00
CA SER A 235 -9.30 -18.55 2.59
C SER A 235 -10.22 -18.27 1.40
N GLU A 236 -10.76 -17.05 1.30
CA GLU A 236 -11.67 -16.65 0.22
C GLU A 236 -10.93 -16.28 -1.07
N LEU A 237 -9.64 -15.91 -0.96
CA LEU A 237 -8.79 -15.53 -2.09
C LEU A 237 -8.26 -16.74 -2.87
N GLN A 238 -8.25 -17.92 -2.25
CA GLN A 238 -7.74 -19.13 -2.87
C GLN A 238 -8.49 -19.48 -4.16
N GLY A 239 -7.71 -19.68 -5.22
CA GLY A 239 -8.19 -19.93 -6.58
C GLY A 239 -8.72 -18.71 -7.33
N ARG A 240 -8.72 -17.51 -6.72
CA ARG A 240 -9.04 -16.23 -7.40
C ARG A 240 -7.83 -15.33 -7.63
N TYR A 241 -6.78 -15.50 -6.83
CA TYR A 241 -5.62 -14.62 -6.84
C TYR A 241 -4.34 -15.44 -6.63
N GLU A 242 -3.26 -15.05 -7.30
CA GLU A 242 -1.91 -15.60 -7.10
C GLU A 242 -1.05 -14.71 -6.19
N MET A 243 -1.48 -13.45 -5.97
CA MET A 243 -0.73 -12.46 -5.20
C MET A 243 -1.66 -11.67 -4.27
N ILE A 244 -1.12 -11.17 -3.17
CA ILE A 244 -1.82 -10.20 -2.31
C ILE A 244 -1.03 -8.90 -2.16
N ASN A 245 -1.71 -7.76 -2.14
CA ASN A 245 -1.16 -6.46 -1.80
C ASN A 245 -1.38 -6.17 -0.30
N ILE A 246 -0.30 -6.22 0.48
CA ILE A 246 -0.30 -5.91 1.90
C ILE A 246 -0.17 -4.39 2.07
N LYS A 247 -1.11 -3.77 2.80
CA LYS A 247 -1.06 -2.36 3.19
C LYS A 247 -1.32 -2.24 4.69
N LEU A 248 -0.51 -1.46 5.39
CA LEU A 248 -0.60 -1.34 6.84
C LEU A 248 -1.97 -0.84 7.32
N ASP A 249 -2.58 0.11 6.61
CA ASP A 249 -3.92 0.63 6.91
C ASP A 249 -5.02 -0.44 6.77
N LYS A 250 -4.85 -1.43 5.88
CA LYS A 250 -5.81 -2.54 5.73
C LYS A 250 -5.63 -3.59 6.82
N THR A 251 -4.38 -3.95 7.11
CA THR A 251 -4.03 -4.91 8.17
C THR A 251 -4.25 -4.35 9.57
N GLY A 252 -4.32 -3.03 9.70
CA GLY A 252 -4.33 -2.33 10.98
C GLY A 252 -3.03 -2.45 11.75
N GLY A 253 -1.89 -2.29 11.05
CA GLY A 253 -0.56 -2.25 11.65
C GLY A 253 0.42 -3.29 11.14
N LEU A 254 1.71 -3.05 11.41
CA LEU A 254 2.82 -3.93 11.06
C LEU A 254 2.69 -5.31 11.71
N THR A 255 2.15 -5.39 12.93
CA THR A 255 1.98 -6.65 13.65
C THR A 255 1.12 -7.66 12.86
N GLU A 256 -0.04 -7.24 12.36
CA GLU A 256 -0.88 -8.11 11.51
C GLU A 256 -0.28 -8.29 10.12
N ALA A 257 0.39 -7.28 9.56
CA ALA A 257 1.01 -7.37 8.24
C ALA A 257 2.14 -8.42 8.17
N LEU A 258 2.97 -8.53 9.21
CA LEU A 258 3.99 -9.58 9.34
C LEU A 258 3.35 -10.97 9.41
N ALA A 259 2.27 -11.10 10.18
CA ALA A 259 1.54 -12.36 10.30
C ALA A 259 0.86 -12.76 8.97
N LEU A 260 0.25 -11.80 8.28
CA LEU A 260 -0.33 -11.98 6.95
C LEU A 260 0.71 -12.41 5.93
N ALA A 261 1.88 -11.75 5.87
CA ALA A 261 2.95 -12.11 4.96
C ALA A 261 3.41 -13.56 5.16
N ALA A 262 3.60 -13.98 6.42
CA ALA A 262 4.01 -15.34 6.75
C ALA A 262 2.97 -16.38 6.32
N GLU A 263 1.70 -16.17 6.67
CA GLU A 263 0.63 -17.12 6.36
C GLU A 263 0.32 -17.19 4.86
N ALA A 264 0.28 -16.04 4.18
CA ALA A 264 0.05 -15.98 2.74
C ALA A 264 1.14 -16.74 1.96
N ARG A 265 2.40 -16.60 2.35
CA ARG A 265 3.51 -17.36 1.76
C ARG A 265 3.39 -18.86 2.01
N ALA A 266 3.03 -19.27 3.22
CA ALA A 266 2.80 -20.68 3.54
C ALA A 266 1.67 -21.28 2.68
N GLN A 267 0.71 -20.45 2.26
CA GLN A 267 -0.38 -20.81 1.36
C GLN A 267 -0.07 -20.65 -0.14
N GLY A 268 1.17 -20.26 -0.49
CA GLY A 268 1.64 -20.16 -1.89
C GLY A 268 1.36 -18.83 -2.59
N PHE A 269 0.84 -17.82 -1.90
CA PHE A 269 0.66 -16.49 -2.49
C PHE A 269 2.00 -15.79 -2.68
N SER A 270 2.16 -15.14 -3.82
CA SER A 270 3.17 -14.09 -3.98
C SER A 270 2.74 -12.85 -3.19
N LEU A 271 3.69 -12.01 -2.79
CA LEU A 271 3.39 -10.80 -2.02
C LEU A 271 3.77 -9.54 -2.78
N MET A 272 2.94 -8.51 -2.64
CA MET A 272 3.21 -7.13 -2.97
C MET A 272 3.06 -6.30 -1.68
N LEU A 273 3.90 -5.28 -1.51
CA LEU A 273 3.80 -4.32 -0.41
C LEU A 273 3.35 -2.98 -0.99
N GLY A 274 2.16 -2.54 -0.65
CA GLY A 274 1.60 -1.27 -1.09
C GLY A 274 1.50 -0.26 0.05
N CYS A 275 1.21 0.98 -0.32
CA CYS A 275 0.84 2.04 0.61
C CYS A 275 -0.48 2.73 0.20
N MET A 276 -0.94 3.64 1.06
CA MET A 276 -1.86 4.70 0.69
C MET A 276 -1.05 5.96 0.31
N LEU A 277 -1.70 7.06 -0.04
CA LEU A 277 -1.04 8.36 0.01
C LEU A 277 -0.71 8.68 1.48
N CYS A 278 0.58 8.86 1.77
CA CYS A 278 1.11 8.96 3.12
C CYS A 278 2.48 9.66 3.11
N THR A 279 3.00 9.98 4.29
CA THR A 279 4.36 10.52 4.45
C THR A 279 5.39 9.41 4.56
N SER A 280 6.67 9.78 4.64
CA SER A 280 7.76 8.84 4.92
C SER A 280 7.58 8.06 6.24
N ARG A 281 6.78 8.54 7.21
CA ARG A 281 6.53 7.82 8.48
C ARG A 281 5.86 6.46 8.22
N ALA A 282 4.82 6.43 7.39
CA ALA A 282 4.09 5.21 7.08
C ALA A 282 4.94 4.23 6.24
N ILE A 283 5.72 4.74 5.29
CA ILE A 283 6.65 3.90 4.51
C ILE A 283 7.72 3.30 5.42
N GLY A 284 8.30 4.09 6.33
CA GLY A 284 9.27 3.62 7.33
C GLY A 284 8.74 2.47 8.18
N ALA A 285 7.47 2.54 8.60
CA ALA A 285 6.80 1.46 9.33
C ALA A 285 6.61 0.18 8.50
N ALA A 286 6.50 0.28 7.17
CA ALA A 286 6.30 -0.85 6.27
C ALA A 286 7.61 -1.53 5.82
N LEU A 287 8.76 -0.85 5.93
CA LEU A 287 10.07 -1.35 5.46
C LEU A 287 10.43 -2.78 5.91
N PRO A 288 10.10 -3.24 7.13
CA PRO A 288 10.42 -4.62 7.54
C PRO A 288 9.84 -5.72 6.62
N LEU A 289 8.86 -5.41 5.77
CA LEU A 289 8.25 -6.33 4.82
C LEU A 289 8.92 -6.34 3.44
N VAL A 290 9.82 -5.40 3.13
CA VAL A 290 10.39 -5.20 1.78
C VAL A 290 11.05 -6.45 1.21
N ASN A 291 11.86 -7.16 2.01
CA ASN A 291 12.53 -8.39 1.55
C ASN A 291 11.56 -9.55 1.31
N GLN A 292 10.28 -9.37 1.68
CA GLN A 292 9.28 -10.41 1.58
C GLN A 292 8.47 -10.36 0.28
N VAL A 293 8.58 -9.26 -0.47
CA VAL A 293 7.66 -8.97 -1.58
C VAL A 293 8.35 -9.01 -2.93
N ARG A 294 7.57 -9.36 -3.96
CA ARG A 294 8.00 -9.33 -5.36
C ARG A 294 7.92 -7.91 -5.93
N PHE A 295 6.96 -7.12 -5.48
CA PHE A 295 6.76 -5.73 -5.87
C PHE A 295 6.55 -4.86 -4.65
N ALA A 296 7.16 -3.68 -4.65
CA ALA A 296 6.93 -2.63 -3.66
C ALA A 296 6.31 -1.42 -4.36
N ASP A 297 5.17 -0.96 -3.86
CA ASP A 297 4.41 0.21 -4.31
C ASP A 297 4.35 1.18 -3.12
N LEU A 298 5.47 1.87 -2.92
CA LEU A 298 5.78 2.70 -1.75
C LEU A 298 5.97 4.18 -2.16
N ASP A 299 5.39 4.58 -3.28
CA ASP A 299 5.59 5.91 -3.88
C ASP A 299 4.76 7.02 -3.21
N GLY A 300 3.95 6.70 -2.19
CA GLY A 300 3.08 7.63 -1.47
C GLY A 300 3.72 8.99 -1.15
N PRO A 301 4.92 9.05 -0.52
CA PRO A 301 5.59 10.31 -0.20
C PRO A 301 5.97 11.13 -1.44
N THR A 302 6.26 10.48 -2.57
CA THR A 302 6.67 11.15 -3.81
C THR A 302 5.52 11.96 -4.44
N TRP A 303 4.27 11.65 -4.09
CA TRP A 303 3.09 12.40 -4.51
C TRP A 303 2.89 13.71 -3.74
N LEU A 304 3.48 13.82 -2.55
CA LEU A 304 3.35 15.02 -1.72
C LEU A 304 4.20 16.16 -2.30
N ALA A 305 3.74 17.41 -2.14
CA ALA A 305 4.53 18.59 -2.50
C ALA A 305 5.67 18.83 -1.50
N VAL A 306 5.49 18.38 -0.26
CA VAL A 306 6.48 18.38 0.83
C VAL A 306 6.26 17.13 1.68
N ASP A 307 7.32 16.60 2.28
CA ASP A 307 7.26 15.45 3.19
C ASP A 307 7.77 15.84 4.59
N VAL A 308 7.69 14.93 5.55
CA VAL A 308 8.22 15.10 6.92
C VAL A 308 9.72 15.36 6.93
N SER A 309 10.27 15.83 8.06
CA SER A 309 11.71 16.02 8.24
C SER A 309 12.21 15.25 9.47
N PRO A 310 13.17 14.30 9.33
CA PRO A 310 13.75 13.83 8.07
C PRO A 310 12.76 12.97 7.25
N ALA A 311 12.84 13.06 5.91
CA ALA A 311 12.14 12.18 4.97
C ALA A 311 13.02 11.01 4.54
N LEU A 312 12.40 9.93 4.04
CA LEU A 312 13.08 8.92 3.25
C LEU A 312 13.54 9.52 1.93
N HIS A 313 14.64 9.02 1.39
CA HIS A 313 15.23 9.54 0.16
C HIS A 313 14.72 8.77 -1.06
N PHE A 314 14.03 9.46 -1.96
CA PHE A 314 13.50 8.90 -3.19
C PHE A 314 14.16 9.52 -4.42
N THR A 315 14.41 8.68 -5.43
CA THR A 315 14.56 9.08 -6.84
C THR A 315 13.51 8.35 -7.67
N SER A 316 13.36 8.68 -8.96
CA SER A 316 12.31 8.08 -9.80
C SER A 316 12.35 6.54 -9.78
N GLY A 317 11.36 5.92 -9.14
CA GLY A 317 11.22 4.47 -8.98
C GLY A 317 12.21 3.78 -8.03
N VAL A 318 12.93 4.53 -7.19
CA VAL A 318 13.89 3.96 -6.23
C VAL A 318 13.80 4.68 -4.89
N LEU A 319 13.65 3.89 -3.82
CA LEU A 319 13.80 4.31 -2.43
C LEU A 319 15.22 3.92 -1.95
N HIS A 320 15.98 4.90 -1.44
CA HIS A 320 17.33 4.71 -0.89
C HIS A 320 17.27 4.60 0.64
N LEU A 321 17.93 3.60 1.21
CA LEU A 321 17.84 3.20 2.63
C LEU A 321 19.18 3.27 3.37
#